data_AF-A0A5K7XHF2-F1
#
_entry.id   AF-A0A5K7XHF2-F1
#
_cell.length_a   1.000
_cell.length_b   1.000
_cell.length_c   1.000
_cell.angle_alpha   90.00
_cell.angle_beta   90.00
_cell.angle_gamma   90.00
#
_symmetry.space_group_name_H-M   'P 1'
#
loop_
_entity.id
_entity.type
_entity.pdbx_description
1 polymer ?
#
loop_
_entity_poly.entity_id
_entity_poly.type
_entity_poly.pdbx_seq_one_letter_code
_entity_poly.pdbx_strand_id
1 'polypeptide(L)'
;MSQTTGLQSAANYARKTIAMNHSPQTSPAPAASRMPTDDELREVAASLRGMRFGSVTIVVQDGVIIQIDKTEKRRLRNRRDAQENG
;
A
#
# COMPACT_ATOMS: atom_id res chain seq x y z
N MET A 1 37.55 -44.73 4.53
CA MET A 1 37.40 -44.22 3.15
C MET A 1 35.99 -43.67 3.02
N SER A 2 35.81 -42.37 3.26
CA SER A 2 34.51 -41.71 3.19
C SER A 2 34.34 -41.10 1.80
N GLN A 3 33.31 -41.50 1.06
CA GLN A 3 32.99 -40.90 -0.24
C GLN A 3 31.76 -40.01 -0.15
N THR A 4 31.85 -38.96 -0.95
CA THR A 4 31.18 -37.68 -0.83
C THR A 4 29.87 -37.63 -1.59
N THR A 5 28.96 -36.84 -1.02
CA THR A 5 27.72 -36.30 -1.55
C THR A 5 27.86 -35.64 -2.93
N GLY A 6 26.83 -35.79 -3.78
CA GLY A 6 26.40 -34.72 -4.69
C GLY A 6 26.01 -35.17 -6.10
N LEU A 7 24.72 -35.39 -6.35
CA LEU A 7 24.16 -35.56 -7.69
C LEU A 7 23.18 -34.43 -8.01
N GLN A 8 23.73 -33.41 -8.68
CA GLN A 8 23.22 -32.69 -9.85
C GLN A 8 21.78 -32.12 -9.81
N SER A 9 21.68 -30.79 -9.72
CA SER A 9 20.49 -30.02 -10.07
C SER A 9 20.74 -29.21 -11.35
N ALA A 10 19.69 -29.10 -12.15
CA ALA A 10 19.75 -29.11 -13.60
C ALA A 10 20.02 -27.74 -14.27
N ALA A 11 20.67 -27.85 -15.42
CA ALA A 11 20.44 -27.15 -16.69
C ALA A 11 20.23 -25.62 -16.65
N ASN A 12 21.32 -24.94 -16.97
CA ASN A 12 21.37 -23.61 -17.54
C ASN A 12 20.48 -23.46 -18.78
N TYR A 13 19.57 -22.49 -18.77
CA TYR A 13 19.06 -21.88 -19.99
C TYR A 13 19.61 -20.46 -20.12
N ALA A 14 20.67 -20.34 -20.92
CA ALA A 14 21.18 -19.08 -21.41
C ALA A 14 20.32 -18.59 -22.58
N ARG A 15 19.65 -17.44 -22.43
CA ARG A 15 19.29 -16.59 -23.57
C ARG A 15 19.78 -15.18 -23.31
N LYS A 16 20.80 -14.83 -24.09
CA LYS A 16 21.53 -13.58 -24.13
C LYS A 16 20.83 -12.64 -25.13
N THR A 17 20.94 -11.33 -24.85
CA THR A 17 21.02 -10.17 -25.77
C THR A 17 19.79 -9.25 -26.03
N ILE A 18 20.03 -7.96 -25.72
CA ILE A 18 19.43 -6.68 -26.18
C ILE A 18 18.17 -6.15 -25.44
N ALA A 19 18.39 -5.23 -24.48
CA ALA A 19 17.81 -3.88 -24.40
C ALA A 19 18.27 -3.19 -23.09
N MET A 20 18.39 -1.86 -23.14
CA MET A 20 19.14 -1.02 -22.20
C MET A 20 18.60 -0.99 -20.75
N ASN A 21 19.56 -1.07 -19.81
CA ASN A 21 19.68 -0.26 -18.59
C ASN A 21 18.53 -0.18 -17.57
N HIS A 22 18.21 -1.27 -16.86
CA HIS A 22 17.68 -1.17 -15.48
C HIS A 22 18.08 -2.40 -14.65
N SER A 23 19.21 -2.33 -13.94
CA SER A 23 19.39 -3.18 -12.75
C SER A 23 18.64 -2.53 -11.60
N PRO A 24 17.58 -3.13 -11.02
CA PRO A 24 17.15 -2.71 -9.71
C PRO A 24 18.23 -3.21 -8.74
N GLN A 25 19.09 -2.29 -8.33
CA GLN A 25 20.02 -2.47 -7.23
C GLN A 25 19.20 -2.65 -5.96
N THR A 26 18.76 -3.87 -5.63
CA THR A 26 18.13 -4.13 -4.32
C THR A 26 19.19 -4.62 -3.36
N SER A 27 20.06 -3.69 -2.93
CA SER A 27 20.70 -3.84 -1.62
C SER A 27 19.66 -3.41 -0.59
N PRO A 28 19.23 -4.28 0.35
CA PRO A 28 18.35 -3.85 1.42
C PRO A 28 19.17 -2.95 2.34
N ALA A 29 19.13 -1.63 2.07
CA ALA A 29 19.56 -0.63 3.03
C ALA A 29 18.83 -0.90 4.35
N PRO A 30 19.50 -0.74 5.52
CA PRO A 30 18.83 -0.90 6.80
C PRO A 30 17.57 -0.04 6.79
N ALA A 31 16.48 -0.54 7.38
CA ALA A 31 15.12 0.04 7.41
C ALA A 31 15.09 1.48 7.95
N ALA A 32 15.70 2.40 7.20
CA ALA A 32 15.82 3.80 7.47
C ALA A 32 14.47 4.39 7.13
N SER A 33 13.74 4.81 8.17
CA SER A 33 12.52 5.62 8.17
C SER A 33 11.98 5.87 6.77
N ARG A 34 11.33 4.86 6.18
CA ARG A 34 10.73 5.00 4.87
C ARG A 34 9.61 6.03 4.99
N MET A 35 9.64 7.05 4.15
CA MET A 35 8.50 7.96 4.06
C MET A 35 7.40 7.29 3.24
N PRO A 36 6.11 7.54 3.56
CA PRO A 36 5.01 7.10 2.72
C PRO A 36 5.18 7.61 1.29
N THR A 37 4.84 6.78 0.30
CA THR A 37 4.91 7.15 -1.11
C THR A 37 3.80 8.15 -1.48
N ASP A 38 3.93 8.80 -2.64
CA ASP A 38 2.88 9.69 -3.16
C ASP A 38 1.54 8.95 -3.33
N ASP A 39 1.59 7.69 -3.76
CA ASP A 39 0.39 6.84 -3.89
C ASP A 39 -0.28 6.59 -2.54
N GLU A 40 0.48 6.28 -1.50
CA GLU A 40 -0.04 6.09 -0.14
C GLU A 40 -0.70 7.38 0.39
N LEU A 41 -0.09 8.54 0.12
CA LEU A 41 -0.65 9.84 0.50
C LEU A 41 -1.91 10.19 -0.29
N ARG A 42 -2.00 9.77 -1.57
CA ARG A 42 -3.21 9.93 -2.38
C ARG A 42 -4.39 9.15 -1.82
N GLU A 43 -4.16 7.92 -1.36
CA GLU A 43 -5.19 7.12 -0.70
C GLU A 43 -5.70 7.78 0.59
N VAL A 44 -4.78 8.32 1.40
CA VAL A 44 -5.16 9.12 2.57
C VAL A 44 -6.01 10.32 2.17
N ALA A 45 -5.61 11.08 1.15
CA ALA A 45 -6.37 12.23 0.67
C ALA A 45 -7.75 11.81 0.09
N ALA A 46 -7.83 10.66 -0.58
CA ALA A 46 -9.07 10.10 -1.10
C ALA A 46 -10.05 9.74 0.04
N SER A 47 -9.54 9.20 1.16
CA SER A 47 -10.37 8.87 2.32
C SER A 47 -11.08 10.09 2.94
N LEU A 48 -10.43 11.26 2.90
CA LEU A 48 -10.98 12.53 3.39
C LEU A 48 -11.98 13.16 2.42
N ARG A 49 -11.93 12.79 1.13
CA ARG A 49 -12.73 13.44 0.10
C ARG A 49 -14.23 13.19 0.33
N GLY A 50 -15.01 14.26 0.27
CA GLY A 50 -16.47 14.22 0.45
C GLY A 50 -16.95 14.08 1.90
N MET A 51 -16.04 13.88 2.86
CA MET A 51 -16.39 13.84 4.27
C MET A 51 -16.75 15.25 4.76
N ARG A 52 -17.95 15.42 5.30
CA ARG A 52 -18.37 16.70 5.92
C ARG A 52 -18.12 16.74 7.43
N PHE A 53 -18.34 15.61 8.11
CA PHE A 53 -18.14 15.46 9.54
C PHE A 53 -17.68 14.03 9.81
N GLY A 54 -16.64 13.87 10.61
CA GLY A 54 -16.06 12.56 10.88
C GLY A 54 -14.60 12.64 11.30
N SER A 55 -13.95 11.49 11.29
CA SER A 55 -12.52 11.34 11.56
C SER A 55 -11.95 10.25 10.66
N VAL A 56 -10.69 10.42 10.27
CA VAL A 56 -9.87 9.37 9.65
C VAL A 56 -8.70 9.06 10.58
N THR A 57 -8.50 7.79 10.89
CA THR A 57 -7.40 7.31 11.72
C THR A 57 -6.46 6.49 10.84
N ILE A 58 -5.18 6.85 10.83
CA ILE A 58 -4.16 6.19 10.00
C ILE A 58 -3.16 5.53 10.94
N VAL A 59 -2.85 4.27 10.68
CA VAL A 59 -1.82 3.52 11.43
C VAL A 59 -0.63 3.29 10.51
N VAL A 60 0.53 3.78 10.94
CA VAL A 60 1.81 3.66 10.22
C VAL A 60 2.77 2.82 11.06
N GLN A 61 3.38 1.81 10.45
CA GLN A 61 4.39 0.97 11.07
C GLN A 61 5.57 0.83 10.11
N ASP A 62 6.78 1.01 10.62
CA ASP A 62 8.03 0.93 9.84
C ASP A 62 8.04 1.80 8.55
N GLY A 63 7.32 2.93 8.59
CA GLY A 63 7.23 3.85 7.46
C GLY A 63 6.20 3.46 6.38
N VAL A 64 5.38 2.45 6.64
CA VAL A 64 4.34 1.96 5.72
C VAL A 64 2.97 2.17 6.34
N ILE A 65 2.02 2.65 5.55
CA ILE A 65 0.63 2.76 6.00
C ILE A 65 0.00 1.37 5.97
N ILE A 66 -0.36 0.85 7.14
CA ILE A 66 -0.93 -0.50 7.26
C ILE A 66 -2.45 -0.50 7.43
N GLN A 67 -3.02 0.62 7.88
CA GLN A 67 -4.47 0.74 8.10
C GLN A 67 -4.94 2.18 7.96
N ILE A 68 -6.12 2.33 7.34
CA ILE A 68 -6.88 3.58 7.28
C ILE A 68 -8.30 3.25 7.74
N ASP A 69 -8.71 3.79 8.89
CA ASP A 69 -10.09 3.70 9.37
C ASP A 69 -10.81 5.03 9.15
N LYS A 70 -12.04 4.97 8.62
CA LYS A 70 -12.84 6.12 8.27
C LYS A 70 -14.18 6.07 8.99
N THR A 71 -14.41 7.04 9.86
CA THR A 71 -15.67 7.21 10.60
C THR A 71 -16.38 8.48 10.15
N GLU A 72 -17.59 8.36 9.58
CA GLU A 72 -18.40 9.51 9.15
C GLU A 72 -19.65 9.71 10.01
N LYS A 73 -20.01 10.96 10.29
CA LYS A 73 -21.27 11.34 10.94
C LYS A 73 -22.19 12.00 9.91
N ARG A 74 -23.36 11.41 9.69
CA ARG A 74 -24.38 11.97 8.79
C ARG A 74 -25.66 12.29 9.55
N ARG A 75 -26.16 13.51 9.40
CA ARG A 75 -27.52 13.86 9.83
C ARG A 75 -28.49 13.33 8.78
N LEU A 76 -29.29 12.35 9.16
CA LEU A 76 -30.40 11.88 8.35
C LEU A 76 -31.57 12.82 8.63
N ARG A 77 -31.92 13.68 7.67
CA ARG A 77 -33.18 14.44 7.75
C ARG A 77 -34.31 13.46 7.42
N ASN A 78 -35.30 13.39 8.29
CA ASN A 78 -36.47 12.55 8.03
C ASN A 78 -37.35 13.25 6.98
N ARG A 79 -37.85 12.49 6.00
CA ARG A 79 -38.67 13.00 4.89
C ARG A 79 -39.95 13.74 5.35
N ARG A 80 -40.39 13.55 6.60
CA ARG A 80 -41.60 14.15 7.16
C ARG A 80 -41.48 15.67 7.36
N ASP A 81 -40.28 16.19 7.65
CA ASP A 81 -40.05 17.64 7.81
C ASP A 81 -40.21 18.42 6.49
N ALA A 82 -40.23 17.73 5.35
CA ALA A 82 -40.39 18.33 4.02
C ALA A 82 -41.85 18.38 3.53
N GLN A 83 -42.79 17.69 4.20
CA GLN A 83 -44.21 17.64 3.78
C GLN A 83 -45.16 18.44 4.69
N GLU A 84 -44.72 18.92 5.86
CA GLU A 84 -45.56 19.73 6.77
C GLU A 84 -45.57 21.24 6.48
N ASN A 85 -44.92 21.69 5.40
CA ASN A 85 -44.86 23.11 4.99
C ASN A 85 -45.44 23.34 3.58
N GLY A 86 -46.38 22.49 3.14
CA GLY A 86 -47.09 22.60 1.86
C GLY A 86 -48.53 23.03 2.04
#